data_AF-A0A5R2N7B0-F1
#
_entry.id   AF-A0A5R2N7B0-F1
#
_cell.length_a   1.000
_cell.length_b   1.000
_cell.length_c   1.000
_cell.angle_alpha   90.00
_cell.angle_beta   90.00
_cell.angle_gamma   90.00
#
_symmetry.space_group_name_H-M   'P 1'
#
loop_
_entity.id
_entity.type
_entity.pdbx_description
1 polymer ?
#
loop_
_entity_poly.entity_id
_entity_poly.type
_entity_poly.pdbx_seq_one_letter_code
_entity_poly.pdbx_strand_id
1 'polypeptide(L)'
;MRRAFIMVQDVVMVLVAVALSLVLSRSDLSFGALSTEGLVTWAGIVLISHLLFRYCGLYTTVWRFASTPDFFNILKSCAILTFVLYAVSLVVRFFQPVAGLNERQFIVFLLVSFTIISAPR
;
A
#
# COMPACT_ATOMS: atom_id res chain seq x y z
N MET A 1 18.17 -15.67 -1.36
CA MET A 1 16.77 -16.16 -1.29
C MET A 1 15.94 -15.51 -0.19
N ARG A 2 16.40 -15.46 1.08
CA ARG A 2 15.64 -14.90 2.22
C ARG A 2 15.10 -13.47 2.02
N ARG A 3 15.89 -12.54 1.46
CA ARG A 3 15.44 -11.16 1.20
C ARG A 3 14.33 -11.06 0.14
N ALA A 4 14.39 -11.88 -0.91
CA ALA A 4 13.37 -11.88 -1.96
C ALA A 4 12.02 -12.38 -1.40
N PHE A 5 12.04 -13.39 -0.52
CA PHE A 5 10.84 -13.86 0.16
C PHE A 5 10.19 -12.76 1.01
N ILE A 6 10.98 -12.00 1.78
CA ILE A 6 10.50 -10.87 2.59
C ILE A 6 9.88 -9.78 1.69
N MET A 7 10.51 -9.48 0.54
CA MET A 7 10.00 -8.52 -0.43
C MET A 7 8.65 -8.94 -1.02
N VAL A 8 8.52 -10.21 -1.41
CA VAL A 8 7.27 -10.76 -1.94
C VAL A 8 6.19 -10.74 -0.87
N GLN A 9 6.50 -11.16 0.36
CA GLN A 9 5.57 -11.10 1.48
C GLN A 9 5.08 -9.66 1.71
N ASP A 10 5.95 -8.66 1.69
CA ASP A 10 5.53 -7.25 1.81
C ASP A 10 4.57 -6.80 0.72
N VAL A 11 4.85 -7.16 -0.53
CA VAL A 11 3.96 -6.84 -1.65
C VAL A 11 2.60 -7.49 -1.46
N VAL A 12 2.56 -8.76 -1.05
CA VAL A 12 1.31 -9.47 -0.74
C VAL A 12 0.58 -8.78 0.41
N MET A 13 1.28 -8.39 1.47
CA MET A 13 0.69 -7.67 2.60
C MET A 13 0.09 -6.32 2.17
N VAL A 14 0.71 -5.59 1.24
CA VAL A 14 0.14 -4.35 0.68
C VAL A 14 -1.14 -4.64 -0.10
N LEU A 15 -1.16 -5.69 -0.92
CA LEU A 15 -2.36 -6.09 -1.67
C LEU A 15 -3.52 -6.42 -0.72
N VAL A 16 -3.23 -7.19 0.34
CA VAL A 16 -4.19 -7.50 1.40
C VAL A 16 -4.66 -6.23 2.10
N ALA A 17 -3.75 -5.30 2.41
CA ALA A 17 -4.09 -4.02 3.04
C ALA A 17 -5.01 -3.17 2.15
N VAL A 18 -4.79 -3.14 0.83
CA VAL A 18 -5.68 -2.45 -0.12
C VAL A 18 -7.06 -3.09 -0.11
N ALA A 19 -7.14 -4.41 -0.27
CA ALA A 19 -8.43 -5.13 -0.26
C ALA A 19 -9.21 -4.90 1.05
N LEU A 20 -8.53 -5.04 2.20
CA LEU A 20 -9.13 -4.78 3.50
C LEU A 20 -9.57 -3.31 3.63
N SER A 21 -8.76 -2.36 3.17
CA SER A 21 -9.12 -0.94 3.26
C SER A 21 -10.38 -0.59 2.46
N LEU A 22 -10.59 -1.23 1.31
CA LEU A 22 -11.80 -1.06 0.49
C LEU A 22 -13.03 -1.61 1.22
N VAL A 23 -12.91 -2.81 1.80
CA VAL A 23 -14.00 -3.46 2.56
C VAL A 23 -14.34 -2.66 3.82
N LEU A 24 -13.35 -2.29 4.64
CA LEU A 24 -13.56 -1.51 5.86
C LEU A 24 -14.08 -0.10 5.57
N SER A 25 -13.63 0.51 4.49
CA SER A 25 -14.12 1.83 4.05
C SER A 25 -15.48 1.74 3.34
N ARG A 26 -16.07 0.56 3.08
CA ARG A 26 -17.26 0.40 2.23
C ARG A 26 -17.15 1.26 0.95
N SER A 27 -15.99 1.18 0.31
CA SER A 27 -15.68 1.93 -0.91
C SER A 27 -15.96 1.02 -2.11
N ASP A 28 -17.04 1.29 -2.81
CA ASP A 28 -17.43 0.55 -4.01
C ASP A 28 -16.74 1.15 -5.23
N LEU A 29 -15.69 0.49 -5.73
CA LEU A 29 -15.00 0.92 -6.94
C LEU A 29 -15.96 0.92 -8.14
N SER A 30 -15.86 1.94 -8.99
CA SER A 30 -16.66 2.04 -10.22
C SER A 30 -16.32 0.97 -11.28
N PHE A 31 -15.21 0.25 -11.10
CA PHE A 31 -14.73 -0.80 -11.99
C PHE A 31 -14.54 -2.11 -11.22
N GLY A 32 -14.75 -3.24 -11.90
CA GLY A 32 -14.56 -4.56 -11.31
C GLY A 32 -13.11 -4.82 -10.90
N ALA A 33 -12.88 -5.42 -9.74
CA ALA A 33 -11.52 -5.68 -9.22
C ALA A 33 -10.67 -6.57 -10.14
N LEU A 34 -11.30 -7.41 -10.96
CA LEU A 34 -10.67 -8.30 -11.94
C LEU A 34 -10.83 -7.83 -13.40
N SER A 35 -11.32 -6.61 -13.63
CA SER A 35 -11.33 -6.02 -14.97
C SER A 35 -9.90 -5.65 -15.39
N THR A 36 -9.69 -5.35 -16.68
CA THR A 36 -8.38 -4.86 -17.16
C THR A 36 -7.93 -3.62 -16.40
N GLU A 37 -8.85 -2.69 -16.11
CA GLU A 37 -8.57 -1.48 -15.31
C GLU A 37 -8.19 -1.82 -13.87
N GLY A 38 -8.88 -2.79 -13.27
CA GLY A 38 -8.56 -3.31 -11.94
C GLY A 38 -7.16 -3.95 -11.90
N LEU A 39 -6.85 -4.82 -12.85
CA LEU A 39 -5.54 -5.49 -12.95
C LEU A 39 -4.40 -4.49 -13.15
N VAL A 40 -4.60 -3.46 -13.98
CA VAL A 40 -3.61 -2.38 -14.16
C VAL A 40 -3.43 -1.61 -12.84
N THR A 41 -4.50 -1.34 -12.11
CA THR A 41 -4.45 -0.68 -10.79
C THR A 41 -3.66 -1.53 -9.77
N TRP A 42 -3.96 -2.83 -9.68
CA TRP A 42 -3.24 -3.76 -8.82
C TRP A 42 -1.75 -3.84 -9.17
N ALA A 43 -1.43 -3.97 -10.46
CA ALA A 43 -0.05 -4.00 -10.93
C ALA A 43 0.69 -2.69 -10.61
N GLY A 44 0.02 -1.54 -10.77
CA GLY A 44 0.56 -0.23 -10.40
C GLY A 44 0.86 -0.12 -8.91
N ILE A 45 -0.05 -0.57 -8.05
CA ILE A 45 0.15 -0.59 -6.59
C ILE A 45 1.34 -1.47 -6.21
N VAL A 46 1.46 -2.66 -6.80
CA VAL A 46 2.60 -3.57 -6.56
C VAL A 46 3.92 -2.90 -6.95
N LEU A 47 3.99 -2.29 -8.13
CA LEU A 47 5.21 -1.64 -8.61
C LEU A 47 5.59 -0.45 -7.74
N ILE A 48 4.64 0.43 -7.44
CA ILE A 48 4.87 1.63 -6.61
C ILE A 48 5.32 1.22 -5.21
N SER A 49 4.61 0.30 -4.56
CA SER A 49 4.95 -0.16 -3.21
C SER A 49 6.32 -0.83 -3.15
N HIS A 50 6.65 -1.69 -4.12
CA HIS A 50 7.96 -2.34 -4.18
C HIS A 50 9.11 -1.33 -4.33
N LEU A 51 8.97 -0.36 -5.24
CA LEU A 51 9.98 0.68 -5.46
C LEU A 51 10.12 1.59 -4.23
N LEU A 52 9.00 2.00 -3.61
CA LEU A 52 9.02 2.87 -2.44
C LEU A 52 9.65 2.20 -1.21
N PHE A 53 9.32 0.94 -0.93
CA PHE A 53 9.90 0.21 0.19
C PHE A 53 11.39 -0.02 0.01
N ARG A 54 11.84 -0.20 -1.23
CA ARG A 54 13.27 -0.27 -1.56
C ARG A 54 13.95 1.07 -1.36
N TYR A 55 13.34 2.16 -1.82
CA TYR A 55 13.89 3.52 -1.67
C TYR A 55 13.95 3.98 -0.22
N CYS A 56 12.91 3.70 0.58
CA CYS A 56 12.87 4.02 2.01
C CYS A 56 13.77 3.11 2.85
N GLY A 57 14.45 2.13 2.24
CA GLY A 57 15.35 1.23 2.94
C GLY A 57 14.64 0.29 3.93
N LEU A 58 13.36 -0.05 3.68
CA LEU A 58 12.58 -0.92 4.58
C LEU A 58 13.16 -2.33 4.73
N TYR A 59 14.05 -2.73 3.82
CA TYR A 59 14.67 -4.06 3.76
C TYR A 59 16.10 -4.12 4.34
N THR A 60 16.61 -3.01 4.91
CA THR A 60 17.96 -2.97 5.47
C THR A 60 18.03 -3.65 6.83
N THR A 61 16.96 -3.59 7.62
CA THR A 61 16.89 -4.20 8.96
C THR A 61 16.11 -5.51 8.96
N VAL A 62 16.63 -6.50 9.69
CA VAL A 62 16.06 -7.85 9.77
C VAL A 62 14.88 -7.90 10.76
N TRP A 63 14.90 -7.05 11.78
CA TRP A 63 13.88 -6.95 12.82
C TRP A 63 13.07 -5.67 12.63
N ARG A 64 11.73 -5.79 12.51
CA ARG A 64 10.85 -4.64 12.22
C ARG A 64 10.62 -3.70 13.41
N PHE A 65 10.94 -4.15 14.61
CA PHE A 65 10.95 -3.33 15.83
C PHE A 65 12.23 -3.54 16.63
N ALA A 66 13.38 -3.47 15.96
CA ALA A 66 14.65 -3.50 16.66
C ALA A 66 14.86 -2.23 17.50
N SER A 67 14.28 -1.11 17.06
CA SER A 67 14.56 0.22 17.60
C SER A 67 13.45 1.25 17.25
N THR A 68 13.41 2.39 17.95
CA THR A 68 12.56 3.55 17.61
C THR A 68 12.75 4.08 16.18
N PRO A 69 13.98 4.20 15.61
CA PRO A 69 14.14 4.63 14.23
C PRO A 69 13.54 3.64 13.20
N ASP A 70 13.52 2.33 13.49
CA ASP A 70 12.86 1.35 12.61
C ASP A 70 11.34 1.54 12.59
N PHE A 71 10.73 1.80 13.76
CA PHE A 71 9.31 2.14 13.87
C PHE A 71 8.97 3.35 12.98
N PHE A 72 9.74 4.44 13.11
CA PHE A 72 9.52 5.64 12.31
C PHE A 72 9.77 5.40 10.83
N ASN A 73 10.72 4.53 10.46
CA ASN A 73 10.96 4.21 9.06
C ASN A 73 9.78 3.46 8.43
N ILE A 74 9.15 2.53 9.17
CA ILE A 74 7.94 1.82 8.72
C ILE A 74 6.78 2.81 8.58
N LEU A 75 6.55 3.63 9.61
CA LEU A 75 5.48 4.63 9.59
C LEU A 75 5.66 5.61 8.42
N LYS A 76 6.88 6.13 8.23
CA LYS A 76 7.23 7.02 7.12
C LYS A 76 6.99 6.33 5.77
N SER A 77 7.40 5.08 5.63
CA SER A 77 7.22 4.32 4.38
C SER A 77 5.75 4.11 4.04
N CYS A 78 4.92 3.75 5.04
CA CYS A 78 3.48 3.59 4.87
C CYS A 78 2.82 4.94 4.56
N ALA A 79 3.20 6.00 5.25
CA ALA A 79 2.68 7.36 5.02
C ALA A 79 3.00 7.87 3.61
N ILE A 80 4.25 7.71 3.15
CA ILE A 80 4.65 8.08 1.80
C ILE A 80 3.89 7.25 0.77
N LEU A 81 3.75 5.94 0.97
CA LEU A 81 2.98 5.09 0.06
C LEU A 81 1.53 5.55 -0.05
N THR A 82 0.85 5.79 1.07
CA THR A 82 -0.52 6.31 1.08
C THR A 82 -0.62 7.64 0.35
N PHE A 83 0.32 8.57 0.59
CA PHE A 83 0.34 9.87 -0.06
C PHE A 83 0.55 9.76 -1.57
N VAL A 84 1.47 8.91 -2.01
CA VAL A 84 1.73 8.68 -3.44
C VAL A 84 0.50 8.06 -4.12
N LEU A 85 -0.11 7.03 -3.52
CA LEU A 85 -1.33 6.42 -4.06
C LEU A 85 -2.50 7.42 -4.11
N TYR A 86 -2.61 8.29 -3.09
CA TYR A 86 -3.60 9.36 -3.09
C TYR A 86 -3.36 10.37 -4.20
N ALA A 87 -2.12 10.85 -4.36
CA ALA A 87 -1.75 11.77 -5.43
C ALA A 87 -2.01 11.17 -6.82
N VAL A 88 -1.64 9.90 -7.02
CA VAL A 88 -1.95 9.16 -8.25
C VAL A 88 -3.46 9.09 -8.47
N SER A 89 -4.25 8.82 -7.43
CA SER A 89 -5.72 8.80 -7.56
C SER A 89 -6.31 10.15 -7.96
N LEU A 90 -5.77 11.26 -7.46
CA LEU A 90 -6.19 12.61 -7.85
C LEU A 90 -5.87 12.87 -9.32
N VAL A 91 -4.66 12.52 -9.76
CA VAL A 91 -4.26 12.66 -11.17
C VAL A 91 -5.15 11.81 -12.08
N VAL A 92 -5.45 10.57 -11.70
CA VAL A 92 -6.36 9.70 -12.49
C VAL A 92 -7.77 10.30 -12.55
N ARG A 93 -8.29 10.84 -11.44
CA ARG A 93 -9.60 11.52 -11.39
C ARG A 93 -9.71 12.71 -12.35
N PHE A 94 -8.60 13.38 -12.67
CA PHE A 94 -8.60 14.44 -13.68
C PHE A 94 -8.87 13.92 -15.10
N PHE A 95 -8.47 12.68 -15.41
CA PHE A 95 -8.68 12.08 -16.73
C PHE A 95 -9.97 11.27 -16.82
N GLN A 96 -10.30 10.53 -15.76
CA GLN A 96 -11.52 9.72 -15.69
C GLN A 96 -12.12 9.79 -14.28
N PRO A 97 -13.39 10.18 -14.12
CA PRO A 97 -14.02 10.23 -12.81
C PRO A 97 -14.18 8.82 -12.24
N VAL A 98 -13.34 8.47 -11.27
CA VAL A 98 -13.43 7.22 -10.51
C VAL A 98 -14.41 7.40 -9.36
N ALA A 99 -15.63 6.92 -9.51
CA ALA A 99 -16.64 6.96 -8.44
C ALA A 99 -16.33 5.92 -7.34
N GLY A 100 -16.68 6.27 -6.09
CA GLY A 100 -16.64 5.38 -4.92
C GLY A 100 -15.28 5.22 -4.22
N LEU A 101 -14.22 5.81 -4.76
CA LEU A 101 -12.97 6.02 -4.04
C LEU A 101 -13.14 7.24 -3.11
N ASN A 102 -13.09 7.05 -1.79
CA ASN A 102 -13.25 8.14 -0.81
C ASN A 102 -11.95 8.41 -0.05
N GLU A 103 -11.77 9.62 0.48
CA GLU A 103 -10.60 10.01 1.27
C GLU A 103 -10.45 9.12 2.52
N ARG A 104 -11.59 8.63 3.06
CA ARG A 104 -11.64 7.62 4.13
C ARG A 104 -10.81 6.38 3.81
N GLN A 105 -10.82 5.89 2.57
CA GLN A 105 -10.09 4.69 2.19
C GLN A 105 -8.59 4.86 2.42
N PHE A 106 -8.03 6.03 2.11
CA PHE A 106 -6.59 6.28 2.27
C PHE A 106 -6.18 6.34 3.73
N ILE A 107 -7.04 6.88 4.60
CA ILE A 107 -6.83 6.88 6.06
C ILE A 107 -6.86 5.44 6.58
N VAL A 108 -7.87 4.67 6.20
CA VAL A 108 -7.98 3.25 6.60
C VAL A 108 -6.80 2.45 6.04
N PHE A 109 -6.40 2.69 4.80
CA PHE A 109 -5.24 2.05 4.18
C PHE A 109 -3.95 2.35 4.93
N LEU A 110 -3.71 3.59 5.37
CA LEU A 110 -2.55 3.92 6.19
C LEU A 110 -2.51 3.09 7.47
N LEU A 111 -3.64 3.01 8.18
CA LEU A 111 -3.72 2.27 9.44
C LEU A 111 -3.54 0.75 9.22
N VAL A 112 -4.22 0.19 8.23
CA VAL A 112 -4.17 -1.25 7.91
C VAL A 112 -2.80 -1.65 7.36
N SER A 113 -2.22 -0.85 6.46
CA SER A 113 -0.87 -1.11 5.93
C SER A 113 0.16 -1.07 7.05
N PHE A 114 0.13 -0.06 7.91
CA PHE A 114 1.04 0.05 9.04
C PHE A 114 0.95 -1.16 9.99
N THR A 115 -0.25 -1.61 10.35
CA THR A 115 -0.43 -2.75 11.25
C THR A 115 0.04 -4.07 10.63
N ILE A 116 -0.27 -4.32 9.36
CA ILE A 116 0.12 -5.58 8.70
C ILE A 116 1.63 -5.60 8.40
N ILE A 117 2.19 -4.48 7.93
CA ILE A 117 3.59 -4.36 7.56
C ILE A 117 4.50 -4.43 8.80
N SER A 118 4.02 -3.96 9.94
CA SER A 118 4.75 -4.03 11.21
C SER A 118 4.68 -5.40 11.91
N ALA A 119 3.82 -6.31 11.46
CA ALA A 119 3.72 -7.64 12.04
C ALA A 119 5.05 -8.43 11.94
N PRO A 120 5.38 -9.25 12.95
CA PRO A 120 6.60 -10.08 12.96
C PRO A 120 6.56 -11.15 11.84
N ARG A 121 7.74 -11.54 11.34
CA ARG A 121 7.94 -12.48 10.21
C ARG A 121 9.04 -13.47 10.52
#